data_AF-A0A939QKZ6-F1
#
_entry.id   AF-A0A939QKZ6-F1
#
_cell.length_a   1.000
_cell.length_b   1.000
_cell.length_c   1.000
_cell.angle_alpha   90.00
_cell.angle_beta   90.00
_cell.angle_gamma   90.00
#
_symmetry.space_group_name_H-M   'P 1'
#
loop_
_entity.id
_entity.type
_entity.pdbx_description
1 polymer ?
#
loop_
_entity_poly.entity_id
_entity_poly.type
_entity_poly.pdbx_seq_one_letter_code
_entity_poly.pdbx_strand_id
1 'polypeptide(L)'
;MSRPAPRRSSLAGSSPVTPPQAKQASTQPVDDEPVDAAPVVEPVAAPTSRPRSSSTSTTKAGTKKAYPPKVSFYQDREDTDRVRGAILHTMATEGYRGLSQFIHLAVMEKVEQLEKKYNGGKPFPAVSARELPQGRPMGE
;
A
#
# COMPACT_ATOMS: atom_id res chain seq x y z
N MET A 1 -38.98 2.69 33.98
CA MET A 1 -37.83 2.73 33.05
C MET A 1 -37.05 1.42 33.21
N SER A 2 -37.18 0.49 32.27
CA SER A 2 -36.47 -0.81 32.33
C SER A 2 -35.24 -0.77 31.42
N ARG A 3 -34.05 -1.07 31.96
CA ARG A 3 -32.82 -1.22 31.19
C ARG A 3 -32.73 -2.65 30.64
N PRO A 4 -32.41 -2.84 29.34
CA PRO A 4 -32.24 -4.18 28.77
C PRO A 4 -31.01 -4.88 29.34
N ALA A 5 -31.10 -6.20 29.51
CA ALA A 5 -30.04 -7.03 30.07
C ALA A 5 -28.83 -7.17 29.11
N PRO A 6 -27.60 -7.28 29.63
CA PRO A 6 -26.40 -7.39 28.82
C PRO A 6 -26.31 -8.74 28.09
N ARG A 7 -25.91 -8.70 26.82
CA ARG A 7 -25.67 -9.88 25.98
C ARG A 7 -24.27 -10.43 26.27
N ARG A 8 -24.14 -11.75 26.44
CA ARG A 8 -22.83 -12.42 26.54
C ARG A 8 -22.24 -12.65 25.14
N SER A 9 -20.96 -12.34 24.98
CA SER A 9 -20.20 -12.53 23.74
C SER A 9 -19.78 -13.98 23.54
N SER A 10 -19.96 -14.52 22.33
CA SER A 10 -19.53 -15.87 21.91
C SER A 10 -18.14 -15.87 21.25
N LEU A 11 -17.27 -14.93 21.62
CA LEU A 11 -15.96 -14.72 20.97
C LEU A 11 -14.82 -15.49 21.67
N ALA A 12 -15.10 -16.68 22.20
CA ALA A 12 -14.10 -17.56 22.77
C ALA A 12 -14.05 -18.84 21.95
N GLY A 13 -12.97 -19.02 21.17
CA GLY A 13 -12.64 -20.36 20.68
C GLY A 13 -12.27 -20.52 19.20
N SER A 14 -11.61 -19.57 18.54
CA SER A 14 -10.99 -19.86 17.24
C SER A 14 -9.73 -19.05 16.97
N SER A 15 -8.66 -19.38 17.68
CA SER A 15 -7.29 -19.04 17.25
C SER A 15 -6.63 -20.27 16.65
N PRO A 16 -6.46 -20.37 15.32
CA PRO A 16 -5.69 -21.44 14.70
C PRO A 16 -4.22 -21.03 14.69
N VAL A 17 -3.52 -21.23 15.80
CA VAL A 17 -2.06 -21.21 15.82
C VAL A 17 -1.60 -22.62 16.15
N THR A 18 -1.26 -23.36 15.11
CA THR A 18 -0.59 -24.67 15.22
C THR A 18 0.90 -24.42 15.46
N PRO A 19 1.49 -24.84 16.60
CA PRO A 19 2.92 -24.74 16.81
C PRO A 19 3.67 -25.73 15.88
N PRO A 20 4.81 -25.35 15.29
CA PRO A 20 5.59 -26.25 14.44
C PRO A 20 6.16 -27.42 15.26
N GLN A 21 5.85 -28.64 14.84
CA GLN A 21 6.34 -29.87 15.46
C GLN A 21 7.83 -30.04 15.13
N ALA A 22 8.69 -29.87 16.12
CA ALA A 22 10.10 -30.24 16.05
C ALA A 22 10.22 -31.77 16.02
N LYS A 23 10.59 -32.34 14.87
CA LYS A 23 10.90 -33.78 14.73
C LYS A 23 12.39 -33.96 14.49
N GLN A 24 13.08 -34.09 15.62
CA GLN A 24 14.19 -34.99 15.94
C GLN A 24 15.10 -35.47 14.80
N ALA A 25 16.38 -35.14 14.99
CA ALA A 25 17.55 -35.68 14.33
C ALA A 25 17.60 -37.21 14.38
N SER A 26 17.87 -37.83 13.22
CA SER A 26 18.41 -39.18 13.12
C SER A 26 19.84 -39.10 12.60
N THR A 27 20.73 -39.76 13.33
CA THR A 27 22.18 -39.87 13.12
C THR A 27 22.54 -41.04 12.20
N GLN A 28 23.36 -40.73 11.17
CA GLN A 28 24.45 -41.53 10.54
C GLN A 28 24.11 -42.83 9.76
N PRO A 29 25.02 -43.34 8.87
CA PRO A 29 26.39 -42.92 8.56
C PRO A 29 26.71 -42.65 7.07
N VAL A 30 27.93 -42.13 6.89
CA VAL A 30 28.70 -41.86 5.67
C VAL A 30 29.38 -43.13 5.14
N ASP A 31 29.39 -43.29 3.81
CA ASP A 31 30.37 -44.10 3.07
C ASP A 31 30.77 -43.36 1.77
N ASP A 32 32.08 -43.37 1.50
CA ASP A 32 32.94 -42.83 0.44
C ASP A 32 32.44 -43.05 -1.02
N GLU A 33 32.34 -42.03 -1.89
CA GLU A 33 33.33 -41.53 -2.90
C GLU A 33 33.15 -42.16 -4.32
N PRO A 34 33.72 -41.62 -5.43
CA PRO A 34 33.24 -40.47 -6.21
C PRO A 34 32.93 -40.83 -7.69
N VAL A 35 32.05 -40.10 -8.39
CA VAL A 35 32.08 -40.03 -9.87
C VAL A 35 31.52 -38.71 -10.40
N ASP A 36 32.44 -37.97 -11.00
CA ASP A 36 32.39 -37.06 -12.15
C ASP A 36 31.06 -36.88 -12.93
N ALA A 37 30.90 -35.66 -13.47
CA ALA A 37 30.00 -35.19 -14.54
C ALA A 37 28.83 -34.27 -14.15
N ALA A 38 29.11 -32.96 -14.17
CA ALA A 38 28.18 -31.97 -14.74
C ALA A 38 28.71 -31.57 -16.13
N PRO A 39 27.94 -31.00 -17.08
CA PRO A 39 26.56 -30.51 -17.00
C PRO A 39 25.68 -30.93 -18.21
N VAL A 40 24.35 -31.03 -18.03
CA VAL A 40 23.41 -30.94 -19.18
C VAL A 40 22.28 -29.98 -18.85
N VAL A 41 22.21 -28.97 -19.70
CA VAL A 41 21.21 -27.92 -19.84
C VAL A 41 19.95 -28.55 -20.44
N GLU A 42 18.75 -28.25 -19.92
CA GLU A 42 17.65 -27.82 -20.79
C GLU A 42 16.49 -27.14 -20.02
N PRO A 43 15.84 -26.11 -20.64
CA PRO A 43 15.01 -25.13 -19.95
C PRO A 43 13.51 -25.30 -20.27
N VAL A 44 12.62 -25.34 -19.27
CA VAL A 44 11.17 -25.27 -19.57
C VAL A 44 10.36 -24.57 -18.46
N ALA A 45 9.59 -23.56 -18.90
CA ALA A 45 8.34 -23.02 -18.35
C ALA A 45 8.36 -22.03 -17.17
N ALA A 46 8.46 -20.74 -17.51
CA ALA A 46 7.41 -19.76 -17.17
C ALA A 46 6.47 -19.67 -18.40
N PRO A 47 5.14 -19.35 -18.31
CA PRO A 47 4.57 -18.35 -17.41
C PRO A 47 3.16 -18.70 -16.85
N THR A 48 2.78 -18.12 -15.70
CA THR A 48 1.36 -17.87 -15.41
C THR A 48 1.23 -16.50 -14.78
N SER A 49 1.13 -15.51 -15.64
CA SER A 49 0.54 -14.21 -15.34
C SER A 49 -0.94 -14.42 -15.06
N ARG A 50 -1.32 -14.43 -13.78
CA ARG A 50 -2.72 -14.40 -13.37
C ARG A 50 -3.22 -12.96 -13.62
N PRO A 51 -4.16 -12.70 -14.56
CA PRO A 51 -4.72 -11.37 -14.67
C PRO A 51 -5.50 -11.08 -13.38
N ARG A 52 -5.08 -10.06 -12.63
CA ARG A 52 -5.89 -9.47 -11.56
C ARG A 52 -7.08 -8.81 -12.24
N SER A 53 -8.16 -9.57 -12.37
CA SER A 53 -9.47 -9.08 -12.78
C SER A 53 -9.81 -7.84 -11.95
N SER A 54 -9.86 -6.70 -12.62
CA SER A 54 -10.45 -5.47 -12.10
C SER A 54 -11.94 -5.73 -11.94
N SER A 55 -12.34 -6.16 -10.73
CA SER A 55 -13.74 -6.30 -10.38
C SER A 55 -14.38 -4.91 -10.32
N THR A 56 -14.99 -4.49 -11.43
CA THR A 56 -15.98 -3.42 -11.46
C THR A 56 -17.19 -3.90 -10.66
N SER A 57 -17.19 -3.63 -9.36
CA SER A 57 -18.32 -3.94 -8.49
C SER A 57 -19.46 -2.95 -8.72
N THR A 58 -20.37 -3.28 -9.63
CA THR A 58 -21.70 -2.68 -9.70
C THR A 58 -22.50 -3.16 -8.49
N THR A 59 -22.56 -2.38 -7.41
CA THR A 59 -23.44 -2.67 -6.27
C THR A 59 -24.17 -1.42 -5.77
N LYS A 60 -25.50 -1.59 -5.79
CA LYS A 60 -26.65 -0.82 -5.28
C LYS A 60 -26.41 0.41 -4.39
N ALA A 61 -27.28 1.39 -4.62
CA ALA A 61 -27.43 2.66 -3.93
C ALA A 61 -27.75 2.49 -2.43
N GLY A 62 -26.70 2.55 -1.61
CA GLY A 62 -26.74 3.32 -0.36
C GLY A 62 -25.97 4.61 -0.63
N THR A 63 -26.32 5.72 0.03
CA THR A 63 -25.57 6.98 -0.07
C THR A 63 -24.17 6.80 0.52
N LYS A 64 -23.26 6.24 -0.29
CA LYS A 64 -21.84 6.10 0.04
C LYS A 64 -21.30 7.51 0.17
N LYS A 65 -20.62 7.82 1.29
CA LYS A 65 -19.88 9.09 1.43
C LYS A 65 -19.05 9.28 0.16
N ALA A 66 -19.28 10.39 -0.53
CA ALA A 66 -18.53 10.73 -1.71
C ALA A 66 -17.08 10.92 -1.28
N TYR A 67 -16.20 10.04 -1.75
CA TYR A 67 -14.78 10.21 -1.57
C TYR A 67 -14.28 11.26 -2.55
N PRO A 68 -13.34 12.12 -2.14
CA PRO A 68 -12.64 12.98 -3.08
C PRO A 68 -12.07 12.17 -4.26
N PRO A 69 -11.95 12.77 -5.45
CA PRO A 69 -11.34 12.11 -6.58
C PRO A 69 -9.92 11.66 -6.23
N LYS A 70 -9.57 10.43 -6.62
CA LYS A 70 -8.24 9.89 -6.37
C LYS A 70 -7.25 10.55 -7.33
N VAL A 71 -6.18 11.12 -6.77
CA VAL A 71 -5.04 11.63 -7.52
C VAL A 71 -3.84 10.74 -7.25
N SER A 72 -3.13 10.32 -8.30
CA SER A 72 -1.91 9.52 -8.22
C SER A 72 -0.78 10.22 -8.96
N PHE A 73 0.42 10.17 -8.39
CA PHE A 73 1.65 10.69 -8.99
C PHE A 73 2.76 9.65 -8.88
N TYR A 74 3.79 9.82 -9.70
CA TYR A 74 4.98 8.97 -9.67
C TYR A 74 5.93 9.44 -8.59
N GLN A 75 6.46 8.50 -7.83
CA GLN A 75 7.44 8.75 -6.79
C GLN A 75 8.43 7.59 -6.79
N ASP A 76 9.71 7.90 -6.61
CA ASP A 76 10.73 6.88 -6.46
C ASP A 76 10.43 6.03 -5.22
N ARG A 77 10.83 4.76 -5.29
CA ARG A 77 10.55 3.79 -4.22
C ARG A 77 11.18 4.22 -2.89
N GLU A 78 12.43 4.67 -2.95
CA GLU A 78 13.17 5.14 -1.78
C GLU A 78 12.49 6.35 -1.10
N ASP A 79 12.00 7.28 -1.91
CA ASP A 79 11.27 8.44 -1.42
C ASP A 79 9.93 8.07 -0.80
N THR A 80 9.24 7.10 -1.41
CA THR A 80 7.98 6.58 -0.87
C THR A 80 8.20 5.95 0.50
N ASP A 81 9.28 5.18 0.66
CA ASP A 81 9.63 4.53 1.93
C ASP A 81 10.03 5.56 2.99
N ARG A 82 10.77 6.61 2.59
CA ARG A 82 11.10 7.74 3.47
C ARG A 82 9.86 8.48 3.98
N VAL A 83 8.90 8.78 3.10
CA VAL A 83 7.64 9.44 3.49
C VAL A 83 6.83 8.58 4.46
N ARG A 84 6.70 7.27 4.17
CA ARG A 84 6.01 6.34 5.07
C ARG A 84 6.67 6.28 6.44
N GLY A 85 8.01 6.22 6.48
CA GLY A 85 8.79 6.25 7.72
C GLY A 85 8.55 7.53 8.52
N ALA A 86 8.63 8.69 7.87
CA ALA A 86 8.39 9.98 8.52
C ALA A 86 7.00 10.04 9.18
N ILE A 87 5.95 9.58 8.49
CA ILE A 87 4.60 9.56 9.04
C ILE A 87 4.50 8.58 10.20
N LEU A 88 5.06 7.37 10.08
CA LEU A 88 5.01 6.38 11.13
C LEU A 88 5.62 6.90 12.44
N HIS A 89 6.72 7.65 12.33
CA HIS A 89 7.43 8.17 13.49
C HIS A 89 6.87 9.50 14.03
N THR A 90 6.09 10.25 13.25
CA THR A 90 5.56 11.56 13.66
C THR A 90 4.05 11.60 13.85
N MET A 91 3.30 10.56 13.46
CA MET A 91 1.83 10.56 13.49
C MET A 91 1.22 10.84 14.87
N ALA A 92 1.89 10.41 15.95
CA ALA A 92 1.40 10.64 17.31
C ALA A 92 1.58 12.10 17.75
N THR A 93 2.62 12.77 17.26
CA THR A 93 2.99 14.14 17.66
C THR A 93 2.26 15.17 16.80
N GLU A 94 2.26 14.99 15.48
CA GLU A 94 1.70 15.92 14.51
C GLU A 94 0.22 15.66 14.21
N GLY A 95 -0.29 14.46 14.57
CA GLY A 95 -1.69 14.10 14.44
C GLY A 95 -2.15 13.67 13.04
N TYR A 96 -1.23 13.46 12.10
CA TYR A 96 -1.54 12.94 10.76
C TYR A 96 -2.17 11.55 10.85
N ARG A 97 -3.37 11.38 10.29
CA ARG A 97 -4.13 10.11 10.35
C ARG A 97 -3.72 9.13 9.25
N GLY A 98 -2.98 9.58 8.24
CA GLY A 98 -2.46 8.72 7.19
C GLY A 98 -1.79 9.47 6.04
N LEU A 99 -1.23 8.69 5.10
CA LEU A 99 -0.43 9.18 3.98
C LEU A 99 -1.13 10.23 3.12
N SER A 100 -2.40 10.01 2.77
CA SER A 100 -3.15 10.95 1.93
C SER A 100 -3.34 12.31 2.60
N GLN A 101 -3.54 12.34 3.92
CA GLN A 101 -3.72 13.59 4.66
C GLN A 101 -2.39 14.35 4.75
N PHE A 102 -1.30 13.65 5.06
CA PHE A 102 0.04 14.22 5.11
C PHE A 102 0.44 14.87 3.78
N ILE A 103 0.31 14.13 2.67
CA ILE A 103 0.66 14.64 1.34
C ILE A 103 -0.21 15.83 0.96
N HIS A 104 -1.52 15.77 1.22
CA HIS A 104 -2.42 16.87 0.91
C HIS A 104 -2.00 18.16 1.62
N LEU A 105 -1.73 18.10 2.93
CA LEU A 105 -1.30 19.27 3.71
C LEU A 105 0.05 19.81 3.24
N ALA A 106 1.03 18.93 3.00
CA ALA A 106 2.35 19.35 2.51
C ALA A 106 2.25 20.06 1.13
N VAL A 107 1.38 19.57 0.24
CA VAL A 107 1.13 20.22 -1.05
C VAL A 107 0.47 21.58 -0.86
N MET A 108 -0.55 21.68 0.01
CA MET A 108 -1.22 22.95 0.28
C MET A 108 -0.28 23.99 0.91
N GLU A 109 0.58 23.59 1.83
CA GLU A 109 1.61 24.48 2.39
C GLU A 109 2.52 25.03 1.28
N LYS A 110 2.92 24.17 0.33
CA LYS A 110 3.75 24.62 -0.79
C LYS A 110 3.00 25.58 -1.71
N VAL A 111 1.72 25.35 -1.96
CA VAL A 111 0.87 26.26 -2.74
C VAL A 111 0.77 27.62 -2.05
N GLU A 112 0.51 27.65 -0.74
CA GLU A 112 0.46 28.90 0.02
C GLU A 112 1.80 29.66 -0.02
N GLN A 113 2.94 28.95 0.03
CA GLN A 113 4.25 29.58 -0.13
C GLN A 113 4.40 30.23 -1.53
N LEU A 114 3.92 29.56 -2.58
CA LEU A 114 3.96 30.10 -3.95
C LEU A 114 3.00 31.27 -4.13
N GLU A 115 1.81 31.21 -3.54
CA GLU A 115 0.83 32.31 -3.55
C GLU A 115 1.38 33.54 -2.85
N LYS A 116 2.00 33.37 -1.68
CA LYS A 116 2.70 34.46 -0.97
C LYS A 116 3.83 35.05 -1.81
N LYS A 117 4.60 34.20 -2.49
CA LYS A 117 5.78 34.64 -3.27
C LYS A 117 5.43 35.31 -4.60
N TYR A 118 4.43 34.80 -5.31
CA TYR A 118 4.16 35.19 -6.70
C TYR A 118 2.79 35.83 -6.93
N ASN A 119 1.85 35.69 -5.99
CA ASN A 119 0.48 36.16 -6.15
C ASN A 119 0.04 37.07 -4.98
N GLY A 120 0.99 37.64 -4.25
CA GLY A 120 0.72 38.57 -3.13
C GLY A 120 -0.10 37.94 -2.00
N GLY A 121 0.01 36.62 -1.82
CA GLY A 121 -0.78 35.86 -0.83
C GLY A 121 -2.22 35.58 -1.25
N LYS A 122 -2.60 35.86 -2.51
CA LYS A 122 -3.91 35.52 -3.05
C LYS A 122 -3.87 34.13 -3.69
N PRO A 123 -4.99 33.38 -3.70
CA PRO A 123 -5.07 32.12 -4.42
C PRO A 123 -4.84 32.26 -5.92
N PHE A 124 -4.17 31.29 -6.52
CA PHE A 124 -4.04 31.23 -7.98
C PHE A 124 -5.41 31.00 -8.66
N PRO A 125 -5.62 31.50 -9.89
CA PRO A 125 -6.85 31.22 -10.64
C PRO A 125 -7.01 29.71 -10.86
N ALA A 126 -8.25 29.23 -10.78
CA ALA A 126 -8.55 27.81 -11.00
C ALA A 126 -8.33 27.43 -12.46
N VAL A 127 -7.62 26.33 -12.68
CA VAL A 127 -7.19 25.81 -13.98
C VAL A 127 -7.83 24.43 -14.17
N SER A 128 -8.38 24.15 -15.35
CA SER A 128 -9.01 22.85 -15.62
C SER A 128 -7.97 21.73 -15.82
N ALA A 129 -8.38 20.47 -15.64
CA ALA A 129 -7.50 19.28 -15.61
C ALA A 129 -6.69 18.99 -16.90
N ARG A 130 -6.83 19.81 -17.95
CA ARG A 130 -6.17 19.62 -19.25
C ARG A 130 -5.31 20.82 -19.69
N GLU A 131 -5.20 21.84 -18.85
CA GLU A 131 -4.36 23.01 -19.10
C GLU A 131 -2.91 22.80 -18.65
N LEU A 132 -2.66 21.85 -17.71
CA LEU A 132 -1.31 21.46 -17.33
C LEU A 132 -0.80 20.28 -18.19
N PRO A 133 0.50 20.24 -18.54
CA PRO A 133 1.10 19.10 -19.21
C PRO A 133 0.84 17.81 -18.44
N GLN A 134 0.17 16.86 -19.08
CA GLN A 134 -0.21 15.57 -18.47
C GLN A 134 0.97 14.60 -18.48
N GLY A 135 2.05 14.93 -17.77
CA GLY A 135 3.22 14.06 -17.62
C GLY A 135 3.82 13.56 -18.94
N ARG A 136 4.67 12.52 -18.87
CA ARG A 136 5.14 11.83 -20.08
C ARG A 136 4.01 10.93 -20.59
N PRO A 137 3.58 11.04 -21.86
CA PRO A 137 2.75 10.01 -22.46
C PRO A 137 3.51 8.68 -22.41
N MET A 138 2.82 7.62 -22.01
CA MET A 138 3.40 6.29 -21.92
C MET A 138 3.61 5.74 -23.33
N GLY A 139 4.79 5.98 -23.91
CA GLY A 139 5.33 5.31 -25.11
C GLY A 139 4.56 5.53 -26.42
N GLU A 140 5.13 6.37 -27.29
CA GLU A 140 5.33 5.97 -28.69
C GLU A 140 6.76 5.47 -28.86
#